data_AF-A0A8J8STY9-F1
#
_entry.id   AF-A0A8J8STY9-F1
#
_cell.length_a   1.000
_cell.length_b   1.000
_cell.length_c   1.000
_cell.angle_alpha   90.00
_cell.angle_beta   90.00
_cell.angle_gamma   90.00
#
_symmetry.space_group_name_H-M   'P 1'
#
loop_
_entity.id
_entity.type
_entity.pdbx_description
1 polymer ?
#
loop_
_entity_poly.entity_id
_entity_poly.type
_entity_poly.pdbx_seq_one_letter_code
_entity_poly.pdbx_strand_id
1 'polypeptide(L)' 'MKPAGKMSLTIYISQSVITAWIFSSWGLGLFQELQTWQVLILAFGIWLFLANLATIWLNRFKQGPLEKVMNVLTRSR' A
#
# COMPACT_ATOMS: atom_id res chain seq x y z
N MET A 1 2.67 -23.32 2.01
CA MET A 1 1.83 -22.11 2.01
C MET A 1 2.71 -20.90 2.33
N LYS A 2 2.93 -19.98 1.38
CA LYS A 2 3.58 -18.69 1.70
C LYS A 2 2.61 -17.93 2.60
N PRO A 3 2.99 -17.43 3.78
CA PRO A 3 2.06 -16.68 4.62
C PRO A 3 1.67 -15.41 3.87
N ALA A 4 0.46 -15.41 3.33
CA ALA A 4 -0.23 -14.21 2.85
C ALA A 4 -0.36 -13.30 4.07
N GLY A 5 0.54 -12.33 4.22
CA GLY A 5 0.60 -11.52 5.44
C GLY A 5 1.94 -10.91 5.78
N LYS A 6 3.04 -11.27 5.08
CA LYS A 6 4.35 -10.65 5.35
C LYS A 6 4.39 -9.15 5.09
N MET A 7 3.50 -8.62 4.24
CA MET A 7 3.39 -7.20 3.88
C MET A 7 1.94 -6.72 3.76
N SER A 8 0.95 -7.44 4.31
CA SER A 8 -0.45 -7.07 4.15
C SER A 8 -0.80 -5.71 4.78
N LEU A 9 -0.31 -5.44 5.99
CA LEU A 9 -0.50 -4.17 6.69
C LEU A 9 0.27 -3.06 5.99
N THR A 10 1.52 -3.32 5.57
CA THR A 10 2.30 -2.35 4.81
C THR A 10 1.60 -1.96 3.51
N ILE A 11 1.13 -2.94 2.73
CA ILE A 11 0.45 -2.70 1.46
C ILE A 11 -0.87 -1.96 1.68
N TYR A 12 -1.68 -2.38 2.66
CA TYR A 12 -2.95 -1.74 2.95
C TYR A 12 -2.77 -0.25 3.28
N ILE A 13 -1.88 0.06 4.23
CA ILE A 13 -1.62 1.45 4.63
C ILE A 13 -1.00 2.24 3.47
N SER A 14 -0.06 1.66 2.73
CA SER A 14 0.54 2.34 1.57
C SER A 14 -0.50 2.65 0.50
N GLN A 15 -1.39 1.69 0.20
CA GLN A 15 -2.48 1.90 -0.76
C GLN A 15 -3.42 3.01 -0.29
N SER A 16 -3.85 2.98 0.99
CA SER A 16 -4.71 4.01 1.57
C SER A 16 -4.06 5.40 1.54
N VAL A 17 -2.76 5.50 1.85
CA VAL A 17 -2.04 6.77 1.80
C VAL A 17 -1.94 7.29 0.38
N ILE A 18 -1.61 6.42 -0.60
CA ILE A 18 -1.52 6.81 -2.01
C ILE A 18 -2.89 7.27 -2.52
N THR A 19 -3.96 6.51 -2.29
CA THR A 19 -5.30 6.91 -2.75
C THR A 19 -5.80 8.16 -2.02
N ALA A 20 -5.55 8.29 -0.71
CA ALA A 20 -5.89 9.50 0.03
C ALA A 20 -5.14 10.71 -0.52
N TRP A 21 -3.85 10.60 -0.84
CA TRP A 21 -3.09 11.69 -1.43
C TRP A 21 -3.58 12.04 -2.84
N ILE A 22 -4.00 11.06 -3.65
CA ILE A 22 -4.53 11.32 -5.00
C ILE A 22 -5.89 12.02 -4.97
N PHE A 23 -6.81 11.57 -4.10
CA PHE A 23 -8.19 12.03 -4.13
C PHE A 23 -8.53 13.10 -3.08
N SER A 24 -7.74 13.26 -2.02
CA SER A 24 -8.06 14.28 -1.01
C SER A 24 -7.69 15.68 -1.46
N SER A 25 -8.41 16.68 -0.93
CA SER A 25 -8.17 18.11 -1.17
C SER A 25 -6.80 18.61 -0.73
N TRP A 26 -6.16 17.94 0.23
CA TRP A 26 -4.80 18.27 0.69
C TRP A 26 -3.69 17.65 -0.18
N GLY A 27 -4.05 16.81 -1.16
CA GLY A 27 -3.11 16.17 -2.08
C GLY A 27 -3.30 16.65 -3.52
N LEU A 28 -3.57 15.74 -4.47
CA LEU A 28 -3.84 16.11 -5.87
C LEU A 28 -5.27 16.60 -6.12
N GLY A 29 -6.19 16.38 -5.18
CA GLY A 29 -7.57 16.89 -5.28
C GLY A 29 -8.40 16.28 -6.41
N LEU A 30 -8.04 15.10 -6.94
CA LEU A 30 -8.67 14.51 -8.12
C LEU A 30 -10.03 13.83 -7.84
N PHE A 31 -10.66 14.11 -6.70
CA PHE A 31 -11.96 13.54 -6.38
C PHE A 31 -13.03 14.10 -7.32
N GLN A 32 -13.72 13.22 -8.04
CA GLN A 32 -14.70 13.54 -9.08
C GLN A 32 -14.16 14.27 -10.32
N GLU A 33 -12.84 14.48 -10.43
CA GLU A 33 -12.19 15.06 -11.61
C GLU A 33 -11.89 14.00 -12.69
N LEU A 34 -11.83 12.73 -12.31
CA LEU A 34 -11.49 11.62 -13.20
C LEU A 34 -12.72 10.79 -13.59
N GLN A 35 -12.75 10.35 -14.85
CA GLN A 35 -13.72 9.39 -15.34
C GLN A 35 -13.43 7.98 -14.77
N THR A 36 -14.47 7.13 -14.67
CA THR A 36 -14.36 5.79 -14.08
C THR A 36 -13.24 4.95 -14.70
N TRP A 37 -13.04 5.01 -16.02
CA TRP A 37 -11.97 4.24 -16.68
C TRP A 37 -10.57 4.73 -16.32
N GLN A 38 -10.38 6.04 -16.09
CA GLN A 38 -9.12 6.61 -15.63
C GLN A 38 -8.81 6.14 -14.21
N VAL A 39 -9.82 6.11 -13.34
CA VAL A 39 -9.70 5.59 -11.97
C VAL A 39 -9.35 4.10 -11.99
N LEU A 40 -9.92 3.30 -12.90
CA LEU A 40 -9.58 1.89 -13.04
C LEU A 40 -8.12 1.68 -13.45
N ILE A 41 -7.63 2.43 -14.45
CA ILE A 41 -6.22 2.37 -14.87
C ILE A 41 -5.31 2.77 -13.71
N LEU A 42 -5.65 3.84 -12.99
CA LEU A 42 -4.90 4.33 -11.85
C LEU A 42 -4.87 3.30 -10.71
N ALA A 43 -6.01 2.67 -10.40
CA ALA A 43 -6.10 1.61 -9.39
C ALA A 43 -5.22 0.41 -9.76
N PHE A 44 -5.27 -0.03 -11.02
CA PHE A 44 -4.42 -1.12 -11.51
C PHE A 44 -2.94 -0.76 -11.46
N GLY A 45 -2.59 0.49 -11.81
CA GLY A 45 -1.23 1.03 -11.71
C GLY A 45 -0.69 1.03 -10.27
N ILE A 46 -1.48 1.53 -9.31
CA ILE A 46 -1.12 1.52 -7.89
C ILE A 46 -0.92 0.09 -7.40
N TRP A 47 -1.84 -0.81 -7.71
CA TRP A 47 -1.75 -2.22 -7.31
C TRP A 47 -0.48 -2.87 -7.87
N LEU A 48 -0.21 -2.71 -9.17
CA LEU A 48 0.96 -3.29 -9.82
C LEU A 48 2.26 -2.73 -9.22
N PHE A 49 2.30 -1.42 -8.98
CA PHE A 49 3.44 -0.76 -8.33
C PHE A 49 3.70 -1.30 -6.93
N LEU A 50 2.67 -1.36 -6.07
CA LEU A 50 2.80 -1.89 -4.70
C LEU A 50 3.15 -3.38 -4.68
N ALA A 51 2.60 -4.18 -5.60
CA ALA A 51 2.93 -5.60 -5.72
C ALA A 51 4.40 -5.83 -6.13
N ASN A 52 4.91 -5.04 -7.07
CA ASN A 52 6.32 -5.08 -7.48
C ASN A 52 7.23 -4.62 -6.34
N LEU A 53 6.91 -3.50 -5.69
CA LEU A 53 7.64 -3.03 -4.52
C LEU A 53 7.66 -4.07 -3.40
N ALA A 54 6.53 -4.71 -3.11
CA ALA A 54 6.45 -5.76 -2.10
C ALA A 54 7.34 -6.97 -2.46
N THR A 55 7.38 -7.35 -3.74
CA THR A 55 8.24 -8.43 -4.23
C THR A 55 9.72 -8.09 -4.08
N ILE A 56 10.13 -6.89 -4.53
CA ILE A 56 11.51 -6.41 -4.40
C ILE A 56 11.91 -6.29 -2.93
N TRP A 57 11.00 -5.79 -2.08
CA TRP A 57 11.23 -5.64 -0.65
C TRP A 57 11.42 -6.99 0.02
N LEU A 58 10.54 -7.97 -0.26
CA LEU A 58 10.61 -9.31 0.34
C LEU A 58 11.82 -10.12 -0.13
N ASN A 59 12.42 -9.77 -1.27
CA ASN A 59 13.70 -10.35 -1.69
C ASN A 59 14.87 -9.86 -0.81
N ARG A 60 14.76 -8.69 -0.19
CA ARG A 60 15.81 -8.11 0.70
C ARG A 60 15.49 -8.26 2.19
N PHE A 61 14.22 -8.19 2.56
CA PHE A 61 13.74 -8.16 3.95
C PHE A 61 12.70 -9.24 4.21
N LYS A 62 12.68 -9.80 5.42
CA LYS A 62 11.81 -10.94 5.76
C LYS A 62 10.34 -10.57 6.00
N GLN A 63 10.04 -9.29 6.24
CA GLN A 63 8.72 -8.74 6.56
C GLN A 63 8.63 -7.28 6.15
N GLY A 64 7.41 -6.76 6.05
CA GLY A 64 7.16 -5.35 5.78
C GLY A 64 7.52 -4.45 6.97
N PRO A 65 7.78 -3.17 6.70
CA PRO A 65 8.14 -2.18 7.73
C PRO A 65 7.05 -2.02 8.79
N LEU A 66 5.77 -1.92 8.38
CA LEU A 66 4.67 -1.74 9.33
C LEU A 66 4.39 -3.00 10.14
N GLU A 67 4.56 -4.19 9.55
CA GLU A 67 4.51 -5.46 10.28
C GLU A 67 5.61 -5.53 11.33
N LYS A 68 6.83 -5.07 11.01
CA LYS A 68 7.94 -5.00 11.98
C LYS A 68 7.60 -4.06 13.15
N VAL A 69 7.03 -2.89 12.86
CA VAL A 69 6.60 -1.93 13.89
C VAL A 69 5.49 -2.51 14.75
N MET A 70 4.48 -3.13 14.14
CA MET A 70 3.37 -3.79 14.83
C MET A 70 3.87 -4.91 15.76
N ASN A 71 4.84 -5.71 15.29
CA ASN A 71 5.46 -6.75 16.10
C ASN A 71 6.19 -6.17 17.32
N VAL A 72 6.90 -5.04 17.17
CA VAL A 72 7.56 -4.37 18.31
C VAL A 72 6.55 -3.84 19.31
N LEU A 73 5.50 -3.15 18.85
CA LEU A 73 4.45 -2.60 19.71
C LEU A 73 3.72 -3.70 20.50
N THR A 74 3.37 -4.79 19.82
CA THR A 74 2.63 -5.90 20.43
C THR A 74 3.48 -6.69 21.42
N ARG A 75 4.78 -6.85 21.15
CA ARG A 75 5.71 -7.58 22.03
C ARG A 75 6.16 -6.78 23.25
N SER A 76 5.83 -5.49 23.31
CA SER A 76 6.08 -4.63 24.48
C SER A 76 4.96 -4.68 25.55
N ARG A 77 3.98 -5.57 25.37
CA ARG A 77 2.98 -5.97 26.37
C ARG A 77 3.29 -7.36 26.89
#